data_AF-A0A1H2JMR8-F1
#
_entry.id   AF-A0A1H2JMR8-F1
#
_cell.length_a   1.000
_cell.length_b   1.000
_cell.length_c   1.000
_cell.angle_alpha   90.00
_cell.angle_beta   90.00
_cell.angle_gamma   90.00
#
_symmetry.space_group_name_H-M   'P 1'
#
loop_
_entity.id
_entity.type
_entity.pdbx_description
1 polymer ?
#
loop_
_entity_poly.entity_id
_entity_poly.type
_entity_poly.pdbx_seq_one_letter_code
_entity_poly.pdbx_strand_id
1 'polypeptide(L)'
;MKRPSIAPAAITLGVGALALVVALILSFVPFSSAGTVEPTAAFRAQKSLDEVLFKMATSPAAKYTGKVAYKYEDARGEGTVEFSDLIVTTSNTAEGTVSLGSQQGEYRQISNNPYISAPNALWNELLVADEKLNLDMAPLDNKWASTRFTSLPRFGTILGPDNLAGDIGNIEFDSEPQLGVELPTPNKGTPDARRWPTSDPPIEFIGDNTVKIGTWEVTFDPESKSVTNVKGQSKQGSATYDIDTSVSLQPADQAQKVFANQRALVGDLVSAPAPGLWAKQPVVTPRLVGECTTVACAYDFAVSGIPWADDVTGHFNYGMTLNFAVGGRPAGALGGECKPVVRVDFGRTATTRCTATNLPANSSIGPRSAYTYLAFLDTTEADLNKLIDDNEKQTNTEVVYVRTGNKGPEQARYGAGITGLPSYYAVKRGEYLFDGIGTDGNLHVTFGPGYSEHISGGTFDPSWEGTEVLKKQIGEQAKAAGDAQVVYFVSEPQAVSALRSLIASEGQTDNVTAYLYE
;
A
#
# COMPACT_ATOMS: atom_id res chain seq x y z
N MET A 1 15.96 23.43 62.29
CA MET A 1 15.58 22.62 61.11
C MET A 1 15.39 23.57 59.93
N LYS A 2 16.31 23.57 58.96
CA LYS A 2 16.25 24.42 57.76
C LYS A 2 15.44 23.68 56.68
N ARG A 3 14.44 24.34 56.10
CA ARG A 3 13.70 23.82 54.94
C ARG A 3 14.65 23.73 53.73
N PRO A 4 14.70 22.61 52.99
CA PRO A 4 15.46 22.55 51.75
C PRO A 4 14.81 23.46 50.70
N SER A 5 15.65 24.22 50.01
CA SER A 5 15.29 25.13 48.92
C SER A 5 14.82 24.34 47.68
N ILE A 6 13.67 24.75 47.12
CA ILE A 6 13.08 24.22 45.87
C ILE A 6 13.76 24.84 44.62
N ALA A 7 14.78 25.68 44.81
CA ALA A 7 15.44 26.39 43.71
C ALA A 7 16.18 25.51 42.67
N PRO A 8 16.81 24.36 42.99
CA PRO A 8 17.64 23.68 41.99
C PRO A 8 16.82 22.89 40.95
N ALA A 9 15.59 22.48 41.25
CA ALA A 9 14.72 21.73 40.33
C ALA A 9 14.01 22.64 39.30
N ALA A 10 13.65 23.87 39.69
CA ALA A 10 13.05 24.84 38.77
C ALA A 10 14.08 25.43 37.79
N ILE A 11 15.34 25.57 38.21
CA ILE A 11 16.42 26.10 37.36
C ILE A 11 16.89 25.03 36.36
N THR A 12 16.89 23.74 36.71
CA THR A 12 17.25 22.66 35.77
C THR A 12 16.17 22.39 34.71
N LEU A 13 14.88 22.46 35.08
CA LEU A 13 13.76 22.38 34.11
C LEU A 13 13.70 23.62 33.19
N GLY A 14 13.99 24.81 33.73
CA GLY A 14 14.07 26.04 32.93
C GLY A 14 15.23 26.04 31.94
N VAL A 15 16.41 25.54 32.34
CA VAL A 15 17.58 25.44 31.46
C VAL A 15 17.43 24.32 30.42
N GLY A 16 16.79 23.20 30.75
CA GLY A 16 16.51 22.11 29.80
C GLY A 16 15.52 22.50 28.70
N ALA A 17 14.42 23.18 29.05
CA ALA A 17 13.45 23.67 28.07
C ALA A 17 14.02 24.82 27.22
N LEU A 18 14.80 25.73 27.82
CA LEU A 18 15.47 26.79 27.07
C LEU A 18 16.58 26.24 26.16
N ALA A 19 17.32 25.21 26.58
CA ALA A 19 18.32 24.54 25.74
C ALA A 19 17.68 23.75 24.59
N LEU A 20 16.50 23.16 24.79
CA LEU A 20 15.76 22.49 23.71
C LEU A 20 15.18 23.50 22.71
N VAL A 21 14.65 24.62 23.18
CA VAL A 21 14.15 25.72 22.33
C VAL A 21 15.30 26.43 21.61
N VAL A 22 16.43 26.67 22.30
CA VAL A 22 17.64 27.24 21.68
C VAL A 22 18.30 26.23 20.74
N ALA A 23 18.28 24.92 21.03
CA ALA A 23 18.74 23.90 20.09
C ALA A 23 17.82 23.78 18.88
N LEU A 24 16.50 23.92 19.04
CA LEU A 24 15.53 24.00 17.94
C LEU A 24 15.72 25.27 17.09
N ILE A 25 15.97 26.42 17.73
CA ILE A 25 16.24 27.70 17.05
C ILE A 25 17.61 27.67 16.36
N LEU A 26 18.63 27.07 16.97
CA LEU A 26 19.96 26.90 16.37
C LEU A 26 20.03 25.75 15.35
N SER A 27 19.09 24.78 15.39
CA SER A 27 19.03 23.66 14.42
C SER A 27 18.41 24.03 13.08
N PHE A 28 17.81 25.22 12.93
CA PHE A 28 17.41 25.79 11.63
C PHE A 28 18.47 26.74 11.05
N VAL A 29 19.71 26.70 11.57
CA VAL A 29 20.79 27.61 11.21
C VAL A 29 22.05 26.80 10.89
N PRO A 30 22.32 26.57 9.60
CA PRO A 30 23.45 27.27 8.95
C PRO A 30 23.08 27.63 7.49
N PHE A 31 23.51 28.69 6.83
CA PHE A 31 24.80 29.36 6.74
C PHE A 31 24.57 30.83 6.34
N SER A 32 25.21 31.77 7.02
CA SER A 32 25.38 33.13 6.50
C SER A 32 26.58 33.78 7.19
N SER A 33 27.53 34.24 6.39
CA SER A 33 28.70 35.02 6.80
C SER A 33 28.35 36.48 7.18
N ALA A 34 27.08 36.81 7.41
CA ALA A 34 26.65 38.16 7.73
C ALA A 34 25.49 38.18 8.74
N GLY A 35 25.83 38.07 10.02
CA GLY A 35 25.41 39.06 11.03
C GLY A 35 23.94 39.25 11.40
N THR A 36 22.97 38.47 10.89
CA THR A 36 21.62 38.29 11.47
C THR A 36 21.06 36.97 10.94
N VAL A 37 20.77 36.05 11.84
CA VAL A 37 20.50 34.65 11.51
C VAL A 37 19.01 34.46 11.21
N GLU A 38 18.63 34.58 9.94
CA GLU A 38 17.32 34.15 9.47
C GLU A 38 17.47 32.82 8.71
N PRO A 39 16.52 31.87 8.84
CA PRO A 39 16.52 30.65 8.03
C PRO A 39 16.55 30.99 6.55
N THR A 40 17.23 30.20 5.71
CA THR A 40 17.26 30.41 4.26
C THR A 40 15.84 30.36 3.67
N ALA A 41 15.65 30.91 2.47
CA ALA A 41 14.34 30.86 1.80
C ALA A 41 13.85 29.41 1.63
N ALA A 42 14.76 28.48 1.33
CA ALA A 42 14.46 27.05 1.22
C ALA A 42 13.97 26.46 2.56
N PHE A 43 14.64 26.75 3.68
CA PHE A 43 14.17 26.27 4.99
C PHE A 43 12.82 26.87 5.41
N ARG A 44 12.54 28.14 5.05
CA ARG A 44 11.21 28.73 5.28
C ARG A 44 10.14 28.07 4.43
N ALA A 45 10.45 27.76 3.16
CA ALA A 45 9.56 27.03 2.28
C ALA A 45 9.30 25.62 2.81
N GLN A 46 10.35 24.93 3.28
CA GLN A 46 10.23 23.60 3.86
C GLN A 46 9.34 23.62 5.09
N LYS A 47 9.57 24.55 6.02
CA LYS A 47 8.73 24.67 7.22
C LYS A 47 7.26 24.91 6.85
N SER A 48 7.00 25.81 5.90
CA SER A 48 5.63 26.07 5.45
C SER A 48 5.00 24.85 4.79
N LEU A 49 5.78 24.11 3.99
CA LEU A 49 5.31 22.88 3.36
C LEU A 49 5.04 21.79 4.41
N ASP A 50 5.90 21.61 5.41
CA ASP A 50 5.71 20.64 6.48
C ASP A 50 4.39 20.89 7.23
N GLU A 51 4.11 22.15 7.59
CA GLU A 51 2.84 22.52 8.25
C GLU A 51 1.62 22.13 7.37
N VAL A 52 1.71 22.37 6.07
CA VAL A 52 0.68 22.03 5.08
C VAL A 52 0.52 20.50 4.93
N LEU A 53 1.63 19.77 4.80
CA LEU A 53 1.64 18.31 4.62
C LEU A 53 1.22 17.58 5.89
N PHE A 54 1.63 18.03 7.08
CA PHE A 54 1.18 17.43 8.34
C PHE A 54 -0.30 17.67 8.59
N LYS A 55 -0.83 18.83 8.20
CA LYS A 55 -2.28 19.07 8.22
C LYS A 55 -3.02 18.12 7.27
N MET A 56 -2.47 17.88 6.09
CA MET A 56 -3.04 16.93 5.14
C MET A 56 -2.98 15.49 5.67
N ALA A 57 -1.82 15.04 6.17
CA ALA A 57 -1.62 13.70 6.69
C ALA A 57 -2.49 13.37 7.91
N THR A 58 -2.82 14.38 8.72
CA THR A 58 -3.71 14.22 9.89
C THR A 58 -5.19 14.41 9.56
N SER A 59 -5.54 14.77 8.32
CA SER A 59 -6.93 14.89 7.90
C SER A 59 -7.56 13.51 7.74
N PRO A 60 -8.68 13.17 8.40
CA PRO A 60 -9.29 11.84 8.31
C PRO A 60 -9.62 11.40 6.89
N ALA A 61 -9.97 12.37 6.03
CA ALA A 61 -10.14 12.16 4.61
C ALA A 61 -9.81 13.43 3.81
N ALA A 62 -9.70 13.27 2.50
CA ALA A 62 -9.67 14.35 1.53
C ALA A 62 -10.52 13.99 0.32
N LYS A 63 -11.14 15.00 -0.28
CA LYS A 63 -11.92 14.89 -1.50
C LYS A 63 -11.08 15.41 -2.68
N TYR A 64 -11.11 14.66 -3.77
CA TYR A 64 -10.31 14.90 -4.95
C TYR A 64 -11.16 14.96 -6.21
N THR A 65 -10.78 15.88 -7.10
CA THR A 65 -11.25 15.93 -8.49
C THR A 65 -10.05 16.23 -9.37
N GLY A 66 -9.82 15.41 -10.39
CA GLY A 66 -8.64 15.52 -11.24
C GLY A 66 -8.38 14.26 -12.04
N LYS A 67 -7.10 13.98 -12.28
CA LYS A 67 -6.65 12.84 -13.07
C LYS A 67 -5.35 12.25 -12.53
N VAL A 68 -5.15 10.98 -12.85
CA VAL A 68 -3.88 10.26 -12.70
C VAL A 68 -3.56 9.62 -14.05
N ALA A 69 -2.43 10.01 -14.64
CA ALA A 69 -1.82 9.22 -15.70
C ALA A 69 -0.93 8.16 -15.05
N TYR A 70 -1.04 6.91 -15.51
CA TYR A 70 -0.26 5.80 -14.98
C TYR A 70 0.60 5.19 -16.07
N LYS A 71 1.75 4.67 -15.67
CA LYS A 71 2.65 3.90 -16.53
C LYS A 71 3.24 2.74 -15.74
N TYR A 72 2.95 1.52 -16.16
CA TYR A 72 3.56 0.30 -15.66
C TYR A 72 4.70 -0.14 -16.58
N GLU A 73 5.75 -0.72 -16.00
CA GLU A 73 6.86 -1.32 -16.77
C GLU A 73 6.51 -2.70 -17.37
N ASP A 74 5.29 -3.21 -17.14
CA ASP A 74 4.81 -4.51 -17.61
C ASP A 74 3.69 -4.40 -18.68
N ALA A 75 3.05 -5.54 -18.97
CA ALA A 75 2.02 -5.64 -20.01
C ALA A 75 0.78 -4.74 -19.76
N ARG A 76 0.57 -4.24 -18.53
CA ARG A 76 -0.53 -3.31 -18.21
C ARG A 76 -0.39 -1.95 -18.88
N GLY A 77 0.82 -1.59 -19.32
CA GLY A 77 1.07 -0.41 -20.15
C GLY A 77 0.81 0.92 -19.45
N GLU A 78 0.34 1.91 -20.21
CA GLU A 78 0.08 3.27 -19.74
C GLU A 78 -1.34 3.74 -20.08
N GLY A 79 -1.85 4.69 -19.30
CA GLY A 79 -3.19 5.24 -19.49
C GLY A 79 -3.45 6.45 -18.63
N THR A 80 -4.66 6.99 -18.69
CA THR A 80 -5.11 8.12 -17.86
C THR A 80 -6.51 7.85 -17.36
N VAL A 81 -6.70 8.05 -16.06
CA VAL A 81 -8.00 7.93 -15.40
C VAL A 81 -8.34 9.27 -14.80
N GLU A 82 -9.54 9.76 -15.10
CA GLU A 82 -10.11 10.93 -14.46
C GLU A 82 -10.99 10.47 -13.30
N PHE A 83 -11.10 11.31 -12.27
CA PHE A 83 -11.98 11.06 -11.14
C PHE A 83 -12.61 12.35 -10.66
N SER A 84 -13.83 12.22 -10.16
CA SER A 84 -14.61 13.31 -9.61
C SER A 84 -15.27 12.87 -8.32
N ASP A 85 -15.34 13.81 -7.36
CA ASP A 85 -15.91 13.56 -6.05
C ASP A 85 -15.31 12.33 -5.33
N LEU A 86 -14.03 12.05 -5.58
CA LEU A 86 -13.33 10.94 -5.00
C LEU A 86 -12.91 11.29 -3.57
N ILE A 87 -13.59 10.72 -2.58
CA ILE A 87 -13.21 10.83 -1.18
C ILE A 87 -12.27 9.69 -0.83
N VAL A 88 -11.10 10.02 -0.29
CA VAL A 88 -10.10 9.07 0.17
C VAL A 88 -9.77 9.35 1.63
N THR A 89 -9.80 8.31 2.45
CA THR A 89 -9.43 8.35 3.87
C THR A 89 -7.94 8.05 4.05
N THR A 90 -7.40 8.35 5.23
CA THR A 90 -6.01 7.99 5.62
C THR A 90 -5.75 6.49 5.75
N SER A 91 -6.79 5.65 5.76
CA SER A 91 -6.66 4.19 5.80
C SER A 91 -6.77 3.55 4.42
N ASN A 92 -6.39 4.30 3.37
CA ASN A 92 -6.46 3.90 1.96
C ASN A 92 -7.88 3.54 1.47
N THR A 93 -8.89 3.90 2.24
CA THR A 93 -10.27 3.57 1.94
C THR A 93 -10.87 4.70 1.10
N ALA A 94 -11.49 4.39 -0.04
CA ALA A 94 -11.96 5.40 -0.99
C ALA A 94 -13.33 5.10 -1.59
N GLU A 95 -14.04 6.16 -1.97
CA GLU A 95 -15.25 6.11 -2.79
C GLU A 95 -15.36 7.31 -3.72
N GLY A 96 -15.92 7.11 -4.91
CA GLY A 96 -16.15 8.21 -5.85
C GLY A 96 -16.53 7.72 -7.22
N THR A 97 -16.34 8.60 -8.20
CA THR A 97 -16.51 8.30 -9.62
C THR A 97 -15.17 8.27 -10.31
N VAL A 98 -14.98 7.30 -11.21
CA VAL A 98 -13.83 7.25 -12.12
C VAL A 98 -14.32 7.20 -13.56
N SER A 99 -13.54 7.80 -14.47
CA SER A 99 -13.83 7.86 -15.89
C SER A 99 -12.60 7.50 -16.71
N LEU A 100 -12.82 6.67 -17.73
CA LEU A 100 -11.84 6.36 -18.77
C LEU A 100 -12.48 6.73 -20.11
N GLY A 101 -11.87 7.70 -20.80
CA GLY A 101 -12.44 8.27 -22.02
C GLY A 101 -13.85 8.82 -21.80
N SER A 102 -14.85 8.19 -22.43
CA SER A 102 -16.26 8.57 -22.32
C SER A 102 -17.06 7.69 -21.35
N GLN A 103 -16.42 6.66 -20.79
CA GLN A 103 -17.06 5.70 -19.90
C GLN A 103 -16.82 6.09 -18.45
N GLN A 104 -17.82 5.85 -17.61
CA GLN A 104 -17.81 6.21 -16.19
C GLN A 104 -18.22 5.00 -15.35
N GLY A 105 -17.62 4.86 -14.17
CA GLY A 105 -17.99 3.86 -13.19
C GLY A 105 -17.92 4.39 -11.76
N GLU A 106 -18.65 3.72 -10.86
CA GLU A 106 -18.53 3.95 -9.43
C GLU A 106 -17.32 3.20 -8.88
N TYR A 107 -16.45 3.91 -8.18
CA TYR A 107 -15.23 3.36 -7.58
C TYR A 107 -15.39 3.17 -6.08
N ARG A 108 -14.90 2.05 -5.57
CA ARG A 108 -14.74 1.78 -4.13
C ARG A 108 -13.40 1.12 -3.88
N GLN A 109 -12.79 1.44 -2.76
CA GLN A 109 -11.60 0.74 -2.29
C GLN A 109 -11.71 0.55 -0.77
N ILE A 110 -11.61 -0.69 -0.32
CA ILE A 110 -11.59 -1.05 1.09
C ILE A 110 -10.15 -1.44 1.43
N SER A 111 -9.43 -0.59 2.20
CA SER A 111 -7.98 -0.70 2.37
C SER A 111 -7.26 -0.81 1.02
N ASN A 112 -6.56 -1.91 0.72
CA ASN A 112 -5.85 -2.12 -0.54
C ASN A 112 -6.63 -2.95 -1.58
N ASN A 113 -7.93 -3.18 -1.36
CA ASN A 113 -8.80 -3.93 -2.26
C ASN A 113 -9.70 -2.99 -3.07
N PRO A 114 -9.39 -2.73 -4.36
CA PRO A 114 -10.17 -1.85 -5.21
C PRO A 114 -11.27 -2.61 -5.96
N TYR A 115 -12.40 -1.94 -6.15
CA TYR A 115 -13.59 -2.41 -6.82
C TYR A 115 -14.19 -1.30 -7.69
N ILE A 116 -14.82 -1.69 -8.78
CA ILE A 116 -15.59 -0.77 -9.63
C ILE A 116 -16.89 -1.42 -10.06
N SER A 117 -17.96 -0.63 -10.15
CA SER A 117 -19.19 -0.97 -10.85
C SER A 117 -19.29 -0.08 -12.08
N ALA A 118 -19.21 -0.69 -13.26
CA ALA A 118 -19.06 0.03 -14.52
C ALA A 118 -19.69 -0.74 -15.69
N PRO A 119 -20.04 -0.05 -16.79
CA PRO A 119 -20.48 -0.72 -18.01
C PRO A 119 -19.35 -1.55 -18.63
N ASN A 120 -19.72 -2.58 -19.38
CA ASN A 120 -18.76 -3.47 -20.08
C ASN A 120 -17.75 -2.73 -20.98
N ALA A 121 -18.11 -1.57 -21.52
CA ALA A 121 -17.21 -0.75 -22.33
C ALA A 121 -16.00 -0.26 -21.51
N LEU A 122 -16.18 0.08 -20.23
CA LEU A 122 -15.08 0.51 -19.37
C LEU A 122 -14.15 -0.67 -19.04
N TRP A 123 -14.70 -1.85 -18.75
CA TRP A 123 -13.89 -3.06 -18.54
C TRP A 123 -13.03 -3.42 -19.76
N ASN A 124 -13.55 -3.21 -20.96
CA ASN A 124 -12.80 -3.39 -22.19
C ASN A 124 -11.60 -2.43 -22.31
N GLU A 125 -11.62 -1.26 -21.68
CA GLU A 125 -10.49 -0.33 -21.66
C GLU A 125 -9.46 -0.69 -20.57
N LEU A 126 -9.92 -1.19 -19.42
CA LEU A 126 -9.05 -1.52 -18.28
C LEU A 126 -8.20 -2.78 -18.47
N LEU A 127 -8.72 -3.76 -19.20
CA LEU A 127 -8.10 -5.07 -19.37
C LEU A 127 -7.13 -5.09 -20.55
N VAL A 128 -6.03 -5.83 -20.44
CA VAL A 128 -5.13 -6.08 -21.57
C VAL A 128 -5.66 -7.18 -22.48
N ALA A 129 -5.07 -7.36 -23.67
CA ALA A 129 -5.55 -8.33 -24.66
C ALA A 129 -5.55 -9.78 -24.14
N ASP A 130 -4.50 -10.17 -23.40
CA ASP A 130 -4.36 -11.52 -22.86
C ASP A 130 -5.39 -11.82 -21.75
N GLU A 131 -5.76 -10.81 -20.95
CA GLU A 131 -6.80 -10.92 -19.91
C GLU A 131 -8.19 -11.17 -20.52
N LYS A 132 -8.46 -10.61 -21.69
CA LYS A 132 -9.76 -10.74 -22.39
C LYS A 132 -9.94 -12.10 -23.08
N LEU A 133 -8.86 -12.83 -23.32
CA LEU A 133 -8.93 -14.10 -24.04
C LEU A 133 -9.80 -15.10 -23.27
N ASN A 134 -10.95 -15.48 -23.84
CA ASN A 134 -11.94 -16.38 -23.21
C ASN A 134 -12.62 -15.81 -21.94
N LEU A 135 -12.48 -14.52 -21.63
CA LEU A 135 -13.17 -13.93 -20.48
C LEU A 135 -14.68 -13.84 -20.76
N ASP A 136 -15.50 -14.27 -19.80
CA ASP A 136 -16.94 -14.00 -19.79
C ASP A 136 -17.20 -12.62 -19.18
N MET A 137 -17.45 -11.64 -20.04
CA MET A 137 -17.74 -10.28 -19.63
C MET A 137 -19.23 -10.03 -19.32
N ALA A 138 -20.14 -10.93 -19.71
CA ALA A 138 -21.57 -10.68 -19.54
C ALA A 138 -21.96 -10.42 -18.07
N PRO A 139 -21.37 -11.11 -17.06
CA PRO A 139 -21.68 -10.85 -15.65
C PRO A 139 -21.11 -9.54 -15.07
N LEU A 140 -20.27 -8.80 -15.81
CA LEU A 140 -19.58 -7.61 -15.29
C LEU A 140 -20.37 -6.31 -15.43
N ASP A 141 -21.40 -6.30 -16.31
CA ASP A 141 -22.08 -5.07 -16.67
C ASP A 141 -22.82 -4.45 -15.45
N ASN A 142 -22.33 -3.29 -15.01
CA ASN A 142 -22.82 -2.58 -13.83
C ASN A 142 -22.87 -3.46 -12.57
N LYS A 143 -21.91 -4.39 -12.45
CA LYS A 143 -21.67 -5.21 -11.26
C LYS A 143 -20.37 -4.82 -10.61
N TRP A 144 -20.36 -4.82 -9.28
CA TRP A 144 -19.14 -4.67 -8.50
C TRP A 144 -18.18 -5.80 -8.82
N ALA A 145 -17.00 -5.46 -9.30
CA ALA A 145 -15.93 -6.41 -9.55
C ALA A 145 -14.58 -5.79 -9.16
N SER A 146 -13.65 -6.65 -8.77
CA SER A 146 -12.32 -6.23 -8.31
C SER A 146 -11.45 -5.78 -9.47
N THR A 147 -10.75 -4.66 -9.27
CA THR A 147 -9.77 -4.12 -10.22
C THR A 147 -8.33 -4.43 -9.82
N ARG A 148 -8.13 -5.26 -8.78
CA ARG A 148 -6.79 -5.62 -8.23
C ARG A 148 -5.80 -6.09 -9.28
N PHE A 149 -6.30 -6.79 -10.30
CA PHE A 149 -5.52 -7.40 -11.38
C PHE A 149 -5.70 -6.67 -12.72
N THR A 150 -6.07 -5.39 -12.68
CA THR A 150 -6.22 -4.56 -13.89
C THR A 150 -5.19 -3.43 -13.88
N SER A 151 -5.24 -2.58 -14.92
CA SER A 151 -4.42 -1.37 -14.99
C SER A 151 -4.91 -0.22 -14.10
N LEU A 152 -6.12 -0.29 -13.53
CA LEU A 152 -6.68 0.80 -12.71
C LEU A 152 -5.81 1.07 -11.46
N PRO A 153 -5.34 2.32 -11.24
CA PRO A 153 -4.59 2.66 -10.03
C PRO A 153 -5.41 2.46 -8.76
N ARG A 154 -4.74 2.09 -7.66
CA ARG A 154 -5.34 2.00 -6.32
C ARG A 154 -5.37 3.38 -5.69
N PHE A 155 -6.40 4.17 -6.02
CA PHE A 155 -6.47 5.57 -5.61
C PHE A 155 -6.38 5.78 -4.10
N GLY A 156 -6.88 4.85 -3.29
CA GLY A 156 -6.74 4.92 -1.84
C GLY A 156 -5.28 4.90 -1.38
N THR A 157 -4.44 4.11 -2.05
CA THR A 157 -3.02 3.99 -1.72
C THR A 157 -2.23 5.20 -2.21
N ILE A 158 -2.58 5.77 -3.37
CA ILE A 158 -1.82 6.86 -4.00
C ILE A 158 -2.29 8.24 -3.51
N LEU A 159 -3.59 8.40 -3.23
CA LEU A 159 -4.22 9.67 -2.85
C LEU A 159 -4.68 9.67 -1.38
N GLY A 160 -4.35 8.63 -0.59
CA GLY A 160 -4.49 8.66 0.86
C GLY A 160 -3.83 9.92 1.41
N PRO A 161 -4.50 10.75 2.25
CA PRO A 161 -3.95 12.03 2.68
C PRO A 161 -2.56 11.93 3.33
N ASP A 162 -2.32 10.86 4.09
CA ASP A 162 -1.03 10.53 4.70
C ASP A 162 0.00 10.03 3.68
N ASN A 163 -0.37 9.09 2.82
CA ASN A 163 0.53 8.58 1.78
C ASN A 163 0.96 9.68 0.81
N LEU A 164 0.01 10.48 0.32
CA LEU A 164 0.29 11.56 -0.63
C LEU A 164 1.12 12.67 0.04
N ALA A 165 0.86 12.98 1.32
CA ALA A 165 1.70 13.92 2.06
C ALA A 165 3.12 13.38 2.28
N GLY A 166 3.27 12.08 2.55
CA GLY A 166 4.55 11.39 2.64
C GLY A 166 5.31 11.45 1.31
N ASP A 167 4.64 11.12 0.21
CA ASP A 167 5.22 11.07 -1.13
C ASP A 167 5.65 12.46 -1.63
N ILE A 168 4.79 13.47 -1.53
CA ILE A 168 5.15 14.87 -1.81
C ILE A 168 6.33 15.31 -0.95
N GLY A 169 6.30 14.93 0.32
CA GLY A 169 7.31 15.28 1.29
C GLY A 169 8.62 14.54 1.08
N ASN A 170 8.73 13.54 0.19
CA ASN A 170 9.90 12.66 0.11
C ASN A 170 10.82 12.97 -1.07
N ILE A 171 11.83 13.81 -0.81
CA ILE A 171 12.89 14.12 -1.77
C ILE A 171 14.08 13.16 -1.72
N GLU A 172 14.14 12.27 -0.72
CA GLU A 172 15.32 11.41 -0.50
C GLU A 172 15.45 10.32 -1.57
N PHE A 173 14.36 10.00 -2.28
CA PHE A 173 14.39 9.07 -3.41
C PHE A 173 15.09 9.64 -4.64
N ASP A 174 14.88 10.91 -4.94
CA ASP A 174 15.43 11.56 -6.14
C ASP A 174 16.77 12.26 -5.87
N SER A 175 17.02 12.73 -4.65
CA SER A 175 18.26 13.40 -4.25
C SER A 175 18.62 13.10 -2.80
N GLU A 176 19.63 12.26 -2.60
CA GLU A 176 20.19 12.02 -1.27
C GLU A 176 20.78 13.32 -0.69
N PRO A 177 20.35 13.77 0.50
CA PRO A 177 20.94 14.95 1.12
C PRO A 177 22.34 14.64 1.63
N GLN A 178 23.24 15.62 1.55
CA GLN A 178 24.50 15.54 2.25
C GLN A 178 24.25 15.67 3.76
N LEU A 179 24.75 14.72 4.55
CA LEU A 179 24.47 14.63 5.98
C LEU A 179 25.62 15.18 6.83
N GLY A 180 25.25 15.94 7.85
CA GLY A 180 26.17 16.55 8.80
C GLY A 180 26.45 15.65 10.00
N VAL A 181 26.72 16.31 11.14
CA VAL A 181 26.98 15.61 12.40
C VAL A 181 25.71 14.93 12.91
N GLU A 182 25.93 13.79 13.54
CA GLU A 182 24.90 12.97 14.15
C GLU A 182 24.18 13.66 15.30
N LEU A 183 22.86 13.44 15.37
CA LEU A 183 22.01 13.95 16.42
C LEU A 183 22.13 13.11 17.69
N PRO A 184 22.10 13.74 18.88
CA PRO A 184 22.43 13.07 20.14
C PRO A 184 21.39 12.05 20.63
N THR A 185 20.16 12.06 20.13
CA THR A 185 19.06 11.16 20.56
C THR A 185 18.01 10.99 19.45
N PRO A 186 17.23 9.90 19.42
CA PRO A 186 17.35 8.69 20.26
C PRO A 186 18.36 7.69 19.71
N ASN A 187 18.73 7.76 18.42
CA ASN A 187 19.44 6.70 17.69
C ASN A 187 20.96 6.87 17.63
N LYS A 188 21.55 7.68 18.51
CA LYS A 188 22.99 7.98 18.43
C LYS A 188 23.83 6.70 18.52
N GLY A 189 24.84 6.55 17.68
CA GLY A 189 25.75 5.40 17.63
C GLY A 189 25.14 4.16 16.97
N THR A 190 23.95 4.26 16.39
CA THR A 190 23.28 3.16 15.68
C THR A 190 23.22 3.41 14.17
N PRO A 191 23.06 2.36 13.33
CA PRO A 191 22.86 2.54 11.89
C PRO A 191 21.71 3.52 11.53
N ASP A 192 20.62 3.52 12.30
CA ASP A 192 19.47 4.44 12.15
C ASP A 192 19.66 5.82 12.79
N ALA A 193 20.90 6.21 13.10
CA ALA A 193 21.20 7.53 13.63
C ALA A 193 20.79 8.64 12.66
N ARG A 194 20.20 9.70 13.22
CA ARG A 194 19.67 10.84 12.47
C ARG A 194 20.71 11.95 12.38
N ARG A 195 20.73 12.69 11.28
CA ARG A 195 21.68 13.78 10.97
C ARG A 195 20.92 14.95 10.34
N TRP A 196 21.35 16.18 10.61
CA TRP A 196 20.85 17.33 9.84
C TRP A 196 21.51 17.39 8.47
N PRO A 197 20.80 17.83 7.42
CA PRO A 197 21.41 18.04 6.12
C PRO A 197 22.40 19.21 6.17
N THR A 198 23.45 19.16 5.35
CA THR A 198 24.47 20.23 5.23
C THR A 198 24.19 21.20 4.07
N SER A 199 23.12 20.99 3.33
CA SER A 199 22.69 21.81 2.19
C SER A 199 21.23 22.21 2.35
N ASP A 200 20.84 23.29 1.66
CA ASP A 200 19.43 23.67 1.55
C ASP A 200 18.61 22.53 0.92
N PRO A 201 17.37 22.30 1.39
CA PRO A 201 16.48 21.38 0.69
C PRO A 201 16.17 21.91 -0.73
N PRO A 202 16.00 21.02 -1.73
CA PRO A 202 15.62 21.36 -3.10
C PRO A 202 14.14 21.76 -3.19
N ILE A 203 13.80 22.88 -2.55
CA ILE A 203 12.46 23.41 -2.42
C ILE A 203 12.45 24.92 -2.67
N GLU A 204 11.47 25.39 -3.43
CA GLU A 204 11.34 26.80 -3.76
C GLU A 204 9.87 27.26 -3.74
N PHE A 205 9.65 28.51 -3.34
CA PHE A 205 8.36 29.17 -3.59
C PHE A 205 8.31 29.58 -5.06
N ILE A 206 7.33 29.05 -5.79
CA ILE A 206 7.06 29.44 -7.19
C ILE A 206 5.85 30.39 -7.31
N GLY A 207 5.18 30.66 -6.18
CA GLY A 207 4.15 31.67 -6.00
C GLY A 207 3.93 31.94 -4.51
N ASP A 208 3.08 32.92 -4.18
CA ASP A 208 2.82 33.32 -2.78
C ASP A 208 2.22 32.19 -1.93
N ASN A 209 1.55 31.24 -2.58
CA ASN A 209 0.86 30.12 -1.96
C ASN A 209 1.13 28.78 -2.66
N THR A 210 2.22 28.73 -3.44
CA THR A 210 2.62 27.54 -4.19
C THR A 210 4.10 27.25 -3.96
N VAL A 211 4.38 26.01 -3.58
CA VAL A 211 5.73 25.50 -3.33
C VAL A 211 6.03 24.37 -4.30
N LYS A 212 7.25 24.37 -4.82
CA LYS A 212 7.78 23.29 -5.65
C LYS A 212 8.83 22.50 -4.87
N ILE A 213 8.69 21.18 -4.85
CA ILE A 213 9.60 20.23 -4.21
C ILE A 213 9.80 19.02 -5.12
N GLY A 214 11.03 18.81 -5.61
CA GLY A 214 11.28 17.77 -6.61
C GLY A 214 10.39 17.91 -7.85
N THR A 215 9.59 16.89 -8.14
CA THR A 215 8.60 16.86 -9.24
C THR A 215 7.24 17.45 -8.85
N TRP A 216 7.03 17.77 -7.57
CA TRP A 216 5.75 18.21 -7.03
C TRP A 216 5.61 19.72 -6.99
N GLU A 217 4.42 20.18 -7.33
CA GLU A 217 3.88 21.52 -7.12
C GLU A 217 2.67 21.41 -6.19
N VAL A 218 2.74 22.09 -5.05
CA VAL A 218 1.70 22.09 -4.02
C VAL A 218 1.17 23.51 -3.86
N THR A 219 -0.12 23.69 -4.12
CA THR A 219 -0.81 24.95 -3.83
C THR A 219 -1.65 24.77 -2.57
N PHE A 220 -1.61 25.76 -1.69
CA PHE A 220 -2.34 25.74 -0.43
C PHE A 220 -2.98 27.09 -0.12
N ASP A 221 -3.93 27.09 0.81
CA ASP A 221 -4.51 28.30 1.36
C ASP A 221 -3.57 28.91 2.43
N PRO A 222 -3.08 30.16 2.27
CA PRO A 222 -2.07 30.72 3.16
C PRO A 222 -2.49 30.84 4.63
N GLU A 223 -3.78 31.05 4.89
CA GLU A 223 -4.34 31.28 6.23
C GLU A 223 -4.56 29.96 6.97
N SER A 224 -5.31 29.05 6.34
CA SER A 224 -5.68 27.77 6.93
C SER A 224 -4.58 26.71 6.78
N LYS A 225 -3.60 26.90 5.88
CA LYS A 225 -2.60 25.89 5.49
C LYS A 225 -3.18 24.62 4.88
N SER A 226 -4.43 24.66 4.39
CA SER A 226 -5.03 23.52 3.70
C SER A 226 -4.50 23.42 2.27
N VAL A 227 -4.08 22.23 1.84
CA VAL A 227 -3.76 21.97 0.43
C VAL A 227 -5.02 22.16 -0.42
N THR A 228 -4.89 22.81 -1.57
CA THR A 228 -5.97 23.02 -2.54
C THR A 228 -5.70 22.34 -3.87
N ASN A 229 -4.44 22.20 -4.27
CA ASN A 229 -4.06 21.51 -5.50
C ASN A 229 -2.70 20.81 -5.33
N VAL A 230 -2.58 19.64 -5.93
CA VAL A 230 -1.33 18.89 -6.04
C VAL A 230 -1.13 18.49 -7.48
N LYS A 231 0.09 18.72 -7.97
CA LYS A 231 0.53 18.24 -9.27
C LYS A 231 1.95 17.70 -9.16
N GLY A 232 2.22 16.51 -9.67
CA GLY A 232 3.56 15.94 -9.65
C GLY A 232 3.59 14.46 -9.96
N GLN A 233 4.72 13.83 -9.71
CA GLN A 233 4.95 12.43 -10.07
C GLN A 233 5.23 11.59 -8.83
N SER A 234 4.45 10.53 -8.66
CA SER A 234 4.66 9.47 -7.69
C SER A 234 5.29 8.25 -8.37
N LYS A 235 6.25 7.59 -7.72
CA LYS A 235 6.80 6.31 -8.17
C LYS A 235 6.57 5.26 -7.09
N GLN A 236 5.85 4.20 -7.42
CA GLN A 236 5.58 3.10 -6.50
C GLN A 236 5.91 1.77 -7.17
N GLY A 237 7.03 1.16 -6.76
CA GLY A 237 7.55 -0.04 -7.40
C GLY A 237 7.83 0.20 -8.90
N SER A 238 7.26 -0.64 -9.76
CA SER A 238 7.38 -0.54 -11.22
C SER A 238 6.33 0.37 -11.87
N ALA A 239 5.56 1.12 -11.07
CA ALA A 239 4.54 2.03 -11.55
C ALA A 239 4.94 3.49 -11.33
N THR A 240 4.74 4.32 -12.34
CA THR A 240 4.83 5.78 -12.25
C THR A 240 3.43 6.38 -12.40
N TYR A 241 3.09 7.34 -11.56
CA TYR A 241 1.81 8.05 -11.58
C TYR A 241 2.05 9.56 -11.69
N ASP A 242 1.56 10.18 -12.76
CA ASP A 242 1.51 11.63 -12.88
C ASP A 242 0.14 12.11 -12.37
N ILE A 243 0.16 12.79 -11.23
CA ILE A 243 -1.03 13.24 -10.51
C ILE A 243 -1.27 14.72 -10.82
N ASP A 244 -2.51 15.08 -11.11
CA ASP A 244 -2.96 16.46 -11.26
C ASP A 244 -4.39 16.58 -10.71
N THR A 245 -4.51 17.14 -9.50
CA THR A 245 -5.78 17.13 -8.78
C THR A 245 -6.00 18.32 -7.87
N SER A 246 -7.27 18.70 -7.73
CA SER A 246 -7.74 19.56 -6.64
C SER A 246 -7.97 18.74 -5.37
N VAL A 247 -7.69 19.35 -4.22
CA VAL A 247 -7.77 18.73 -2.91
C VAL A 247 -8.68 19.56 -2.02
N SER A 248 -9.56 18.89 -1.30
CA SER A 248 -10.36 19.49 -0.23
C SER A 248 -10.34 18.57 0.98
N LEU A 249 -9.62 18.97 2.03
CA LEU A 249 -9.56 18.22 3.28
C LEU A 249 -10.96 18.08 3.88
N GLN A 250 -11.33 16.86 4.28
CA GLN A 250 -12.66 16.53 4.76
C GLN A 250 -12.65 16.25 6.26
N PRO A 251 -13.70 16.68 6.98
CA PRO A 251 -13.87 16.36 8.39
C PRO A 251 -14.18 14.87 8.62
N ALA A 252 -14.04 14.42 9.87
CA ALA A 252 -14.22 13.03 10.26
C ALA A 252 -15.60 12.45 9.89
N ASP A 253 -16.67 13.24 9.92
CA ASP A 253 -18.03 12.77 9.56
C ASP A 253 -18.12 12.33 8.09
N GLN A 254 -17.30 12.91 7.20
CA GLN A 254 -17.24 12.46 5.81
C GLN A 254 -16.48 11.14 5.69
N ALA A 255 -15.38 10.96 6.41
CA ALA A 255 -14.70 9.67 6.48
C ALA A 255 -15.64 8.57 7.03
N GLN A 256 -16.44 8.89 8.06
CA GLN A 256 -17.43 7.97 8.61
C GLN A 256 -18.53 7.56 7.61
N LYS A 257 -18.94 8.48 6.72
CA LYS A 257 -19.87 8.13 5.64
C LYS A 257 -19.27 7.14 4.65
N VAL A 258 -17.99 7.27 4.31
CA VAL A 258 -17.29 6.30 3.45
C VAL A 258 -17.38 4.90 4.05
N PHE A 259 -17.03 4.73 5.32
CA PHE A 259 -17.08 3.41 5.98
C PHE A 259 -18.52 2.87 6.06
N ALA A 260 -19.51 3.71 6.34
CA ALA A 260 -20.92 3.30 6.34
C ALA A 260 -21.38 2.82 4.94
N ASN A 261 -21.00 3.54 3.88
CA ASN A 261 -21.32 3.16 2.50
C ASN A 261 -20.65 1.83 2.10
N GLN A 262 -19.44 1.57 2.61
CA GLN A 262 -18.75 0.31 2.34
C GLN A 262 -19.39 -0.88 3.04
N ARG A 263 -19.85 -0.71 4.28
CA ARG A 263 -20.61 -1.76 4.99
C ARG A 263 -21.85 -2.16 4.21
N ALA A 264 -22.50 -1.21 3.52
CA ALA A 264 -23.65 -1.49 2.67
C ALA A 264 -23.32 -2.37 1.45
N LEU A 265 -22.04 -2.43 1.02
CA LEU A 265 -21.59 -3.22 -0.13
C LEU A 265 -21.05 -4.60 0.26
N VAL A 266 -20.83 -4.88 1.55
CA VAL A 266 -20.17 -6.12 2.01
C VAL A 266 -20.78 -7.38 1.39
N GLY A 267 -22.11 -7.48 1.35
CA GLY A 267 -22.82 -8.63 0.78
C GLY A 267 -22.53 -8.85 -0.71
N ASP A 268 -22.34 -7.78 -1.48
CA ASP A 268 -22.01 -7.84 -2.91
C ASP A 268 -20.54 -8.23 -3.16
N LEU A 269 -19.67 -8.07 -2.15
CA LEU A 269 -18.22 -8.22 -2.28
C LEU A 269 -17.68 -9.55 -1.72
N VAL A 270 -18.53 -10.39 -1.10
CA VAL A 270 -18.15 -11.70 -0.55
C VAL A 270 -17.58 -12.65 -1.61
N SER A 271 -18.09 -12.56 -2.84
CA SER A 271 -17.64 -13.33 -4.01
C SER A 271 -17.60 -12.39 -5.21
N ALA A 272 -16.62 -11.48 -5.23
CA ALA A 272 -16.51 -10.43 -6.24
C ALA A 272 -15.84 -10.97 -7.51
N PRO A 273 -16.41 -10.76 -8.71
CA PRO A 273 -15.72 -11.05 -9.97
C PRO A 273 -14.36 -10.34 -10.05
N ALA A 274 -13.37 -10.99 -10.66
CA ALA A 274 -12.01 -10.46 -10.84
C ALA A 274 -11.54 -10.69 -12.28
N PRO A 275 -12.01 -9.88 -13.25
CA PRO A 275 -11.79 -10.16 -14.68
C PRO A 275 -10.34 -10.06 -15.14
N GLY A 276 -9.47 -9.38 -14.40
CA GLY A 276 -8.03 -9.34 -14.66
C GLY A 276 -7.26 -10.57 -14.15
N LEU A 277 -7.93 -11.51 -13.45
CA LEU A 277 -7.28 -12.72 -12.94
C LEU A 277 -7.58 -13.92 -13.86
N TRP A 278 -6.54 -14.49 -14.46
CA TRP A 278 -6.66 -15.64 -15.36
C TRP A 278 -5.97 -16.90 -14.84
N ALA A 279 -6.38 -18.05 -15.39
CA ALA A 279 -5.86 -19.36 -15.01
C ALA A 279 -4.55 -19.72 -15.74
N LYS A 280 -3.66 -20.44 -15.06
CA LYS A 280 -2.44 -21.03 -15.64
C LYS A 280 -2.82 -22.09 -16.67
N GLN A 281 -2.12 -22.10 -17.80
CA GLN A 281 -2.33 -23.05 -18.89
C GLN A 281 -1.58 -24.37 -18.65
N PRO A 282 -2.08 -25.52 -19.13
CA PRO A 282 -3.35 -25.69 -19.84
C PRO A 282 -4.57 -25.69 -18.89
N VAL A 283 -5.63 -24.95 -19.23
CA VAL A 283 -6.85 -24.87 -18.41
C VAL A 283 -7.68 -26.15 -18.47
N VAL A 284 -7.81 -26.75 -19.66
CA VAL A 284 -8.63 -27.95 -19.89
C VAL A 284 -7.76 -29.06 -20.46
N THR A 285 -7.67 -30.18 -19.77
CA THR A 285 -6.92 -31.36 -20.22
C THR A 285 -7.85 -32.55 -20.40
N PRO A 286 -8.04 -33.07 -21.63
CA PRO A 286 -8.86 -34.24 -21.86
C PRO A 286 -8.08 -35.54 -21.59
N ARG A 287 -8.77 -36.54 -21.04
CA ARG A 287 -8.28 -37.90 -20.84
C ARG A 287 -9.34 -38.90 -21.28
N LEU A 288 -8.97 -39.84 -22.14
CA LEU A 288 -9.85 -40.93 -22.52
C LEU A 288 -10.15 -41.84 -21.32
N VAL A 289 -11.39 -42.28 -21.18
CA VAL A 289 -11.82 -43.19 -20.12
C VAL A 289 -12.43 -44.45 -20.72
N GLY A 290 -11.82 -45.59 -20.39
CA GLY A 290 -12.24 -46.89 -20.92
C GLY A 290 -11.92 -47.04 -22.40
N GLU A 291 -12.57 -48.01 -23.04
CA GLU A 291 -12.42 -48.29 -24.46
C GLU A 291 -13.47 -47.54 -25.29
N CYS A 292 -13.08 -47.04 -26.46
CA CYS A 292 -14.00 -46.44 -27.41
C CYS A 292 -14.65 -47.50 -28.28
N THR A 293 -15.98 -47.41 -28.40
CA THR A 293 -16.78 -48.26 -29.26
C THR A 293 -17.40 -47.43 -30.39
N THR A 294 -18.03 -48.10 -31.35
CA THR A 294 -18.84 -47.42 -32.37
C THR A 294 -20.08 -46.72 -31.80
N VAL A 295 -20.48 -47.07 -30.58
CA VAL A 295 -21.63 -46.46 -29.90
C VAL A 295 -21.20 -45.21 -29.13
N ALA A 296 -20.10 -45.32 -28.36
CA ALA A 296 -19.69 -44.30 -27.43
C ALA A 296 -18.18 -44.30 -27.16
N CYS A 297 -17.63 -43.12 -26.88
CA CYS A 297 -16.24 -42.89 -26.49
C CYS A 297 -16.21 -41.77 -25.43
N ALA A 298 -15.89 -42.11 -24.18
CA ALA A 298 -16.01 -41.21 -23.03
C ALA A 298 -14.68 -40.53 -22.68
N TYR A 299 -14.72 -39.23 -22.38
CA TYR A 299 -13.56 -38.44 -21.96
C TYR A 299 -13.85 -37.73 -20.64
N ASP A 300 -12.90 -37.83 -19.71
CA ASP A 300 -12.80 -36.95 -18.56
C ASP A 300 -12.04 -35.69 -18.96
N PHE A 301 -12.58 -34.53 -18.67
CA PHE A 301 -11.93 -33.24 -18.84
C PHE A 301 -11.56 -32.71 -17.46
N ALA A 302 -10.27 -32.70 -17.17
CA ALA A 302 -9.73 -32.04 -15.99
C ALA A 302 -9.67 -30.54 -16.25
N VAL A 303 -10.28 -29.75 -15.35
CA VAL A 303 -10.36 -28.30 -15.42
C VAL A 303 -9.56 -27.70 -14.28
N SER A 304 -8.51 -26.96 -14.62
CA SER A 304 -7.59 -26.32 -13.66
C SER A 304 -8.25 -25.13 -12.99
N GLY A 305 -8.11 -25.03 -11.67
CA GLY A 305 -8.41 -23.85 -10.88
C GLY A 305 -7.15 -23.12 -10.43
N ILE A 306 -6.01 -23.26 -11.11
CA ILE A 306 -4.75 -22.63 -10.66
C ILE A 306 -4.63 -21.22 -11.26
N PRO A 307 -4.76 -20.14 -10.46
CA PRO A 307 -4.61 -18.76 -10.95
C PRO A 307 -3.14 -18.36 -11.19
N TRP A 308 -2.93 -17.25 -11.90
CA TRP A 308 -1.65 -16.52 -12.00
C TRP A 308 -1.32 -15.62 -10.80
N ALA A 309 -1.95 -15.88 -9.64
CA ALA A 309 -1.66 -15.20 -8.37
C ALA A 309 -1.66 -16.23 -7.24
N ASP A 310 -0.69 -16.19 -6.35
CA ASP A 310 -0.54 -17.20 -5.29
C ASP A 310 -1.08 -16.71 -3.92
N ASP A 311 -1.51 -15.45 -3.83
CA ASP A 311 -1.89 -14.74 -2.60
C ASP A 311 -3.40 -14.42 -2.52
N VAL A 312 -4.24 -15.25 -3.15
CA VAL A 312 -5.70 -15.05 -3.19
C VAL A 312 -6.48 -16.32 -2.92
N THR A 313 -7.67 -16.14 -2.34
CA THR A 313 -8.70 -17.17 -2.18
C THR A 313 -9.86 -16.86 -3.13
N GLY A 314 -10.46 -17.89 -3.71
CA GLY A 314 -11.48 -17.70 -4.73
C GLY A 314 -11.75 -18.93 -5.57
N HIS A 315 -12.43 -18.71 -6.69
CA HIS A 315 -12.75 -19.77 -7.65
C HIS A 315 -12.84 -19.23 -9.08
N PHE A 316 -12.74 -20.14 -10.05
CA PHE A 316 -13.12 -19.88 -11.44
C PHE A 316 -14.48 -20.52 -11.73
N ASN A 317 -15.32 -19.81 -12.49
CA ASN A 317 -16.46 -20.40 -13.17
C ASN A 317 -16.14 -20.52 -14.66
N TYR A 318 -16.26 -21.73 -15.21
CA TYR A 318 -16.00 -22.03 -16.62
C TYR A 318 -17.30 -22.39 -17.33
N GLY A 319 -17.61 -21.68 -18.41
CA GLY A 319 -18.61 -22.10 -19.40
C GLY A 319 -17.91 -22.84 -20.54
N MET A 320 -18.03 -24.17 -20.59
CA MET A 320 -17.28 -24.99 -21.55
C MET A 320 -18.16 -25.40 -22.73
N THR A 321 -17.54 -25.51 -23.91
CA THR A 321 -18.12 -26.15 -25.08
C THR A 321 -17.14 -27.21 -25.58
N LEU A 322 -17.53 -28.48 -25.42
CA LEU A 322 -16.73 -29.65 -25.72
C LEU A 322 -17.31 -30.37 -26.93
N ASN A 323 -16.52 -30.40 -28.01
CA ASN A 323 -16.85 -31.01 -29.29
C ASN A 323 -15.87 -32.13 -29.62
N PHE A 324 -16.24 -32.99 -30.57
CA PHE A 324 -15.40 -34.11 -31.01
C PHE A 324 -15.16 -34.03 -32.51
N ALA A 325 -13.89 -34.12 -32.92
CA ALA A 325 -13.50 -34.33 -34.31
C ALA A 325 -13.43 -35.84 -34.56
N VAL A 326 -14.21 -36.35 -35.52
CA VAL A 326 -14.37 -37.79 -35.77
C VAL A 326 -13.97 -38.12 -37.21
N GLY A 327 -12.96 -38.97 -37.40
CA GLY A 327 -12.56 -39.48 -38.71
C GLY A 327 -12.19 -38.39 -39.73
N GLY A 328 -11.54 -37.31 -39.29
CA GLY A 328 -11.16 -36.17 -40.13
C GLY A 328 -12.28 -35.15 -40.40
N ARG A 329 -13.49 -35.35 -39.85
CA ARG A 329 -14.59 -34.38 -39.94
C ARG A 329 -14.41 -33.22 -38.95
N PRO A 330 -14.96 -32.02 -39.26
CA PRO A 330 -14.95 -30.89 -38.34
C PRO A 330 -15.55 -31.24 -36.97
N ALA A 331 -15.05 -30.58 -35.92
CA ALA A 331 -15.54 -30.80 -34.56
C ALA A 331 -17.04 -30.48 -34.45
N GLY A 332 -17.80 -31.38 -33.81
CA GLY A 332 -19.25 -31.21 -33.63
C GLY A 332 -20.10 -31.70 -34.81
N ALA A 333 -19.51 -32.06 -35.95
CA ALA A 333 -20.25 -32.64 -37.08
C ALA A 333 -20.78 -34.06 -36.79
N LEU A 334 -20.09 -34.80 -35.92
CA LEU A 334 -20.44 -36.10 -35.36
C LEU A 334 -19.91 -36.16 -33.93
N GLY A 335 -20.38 -37.10 -33.10
CA GLY A 335 -19.95 -37.21 -31.70
C GLY A 335 -20.83 -36.43 -30.72
N GLY A 336 -21.62 -35.46 -31.18
CA GLY A 336 -22.42 -34.59 -30.31
C GLY A 336 -21.61 -33.46 -29.67
N GLU A 337 -22.30 -32.63 -28.89
CA GLU A 337 -21.75 -31.49 -28.16
C GLU A 337 -22.08 -31.63 -26.66
N CYS A 338 -21.15 -31.23 -25.81
CA CYS A 338 -21.31 -31.21 -24.36
C CYS A 338 -20.98 -29.81 -23.82
N LYS A 339 -21.91 -29.21 -23.06
CA LYS A 339 -21.79 -27.83 -22.55
C LYS A 339 -21.84 -27.76 -21.01
N PRO A 340 -20.84 -28.31 -20.30
CA PRO A 340 -20.82 -28.24 -18.85
C PRO A 340 -20.45 -26.83 -18.38
N VAL A 341 -21.03 -26.43 -17.24
CA VAL A 341 -20.55 -25.30 -16.43
C VAL A 341 -19.83 -25.89 -15.23
N VAL A 342 -18.57 -25.48 -15.01
CA VAL A 342 -17.71 -26.05 -13.98
C VAL A 342 -17.18 -24.93 -13.08
N ARG A 343 -17.45 -25.04 -11.78
CA ARG A 343 -16.81 -24.22 -10.75
C ARG A 343 -15.59 -24.95 -10.22
N VAL A 344 -14.45 -24.26 -10.12
CA VAL A 344 -13.20 -24.81 -9.58
C VAL A 344 -12.59 -23.84 -8.59
N ASP A 345 -12.46 -24.24 -7.33
CA ASP A 345 -11.79 -23.43 -6.31
C ASP A 345 -10.29 -23.27 -6.64
N PHE A 346 -9.70 -22.17 -6.20
CA PHE A 346 -8.29 -21.90 -6.44
C PHE A 346 -7.38 -23.00 -5.89
N GLY A 347 -6.38 -23.40 -6.69
CA GLY A 347 -5.44 -24.47 -6.34
C GLY A 347 -6.02 -25.90 -6.43
N ARG A 348 -7.26 -26.06 -6.92
CA ARG A 348 -7.91 -27.36 -7.14
C ARG A 348 -8.07 -27.67 -8.63
N THR A 349 -8.48 -28.90 -8.91
CA THR A 349 -8.84 -29.37 -10.24
C THR A 349 -10.21 -30.04 -10.15
N ALA A 350 -11.15 -29.65 -11.00
CA ALA A 350 -12.42 -30.34 -11.15
C ALA A 350 -12.37 -31.28 -12.35
N THR A 351 -13.26 -32.26 -12.38
CA THR A 351 -13.41 -33.17 -13.54
C THR A 351 -14.86 -33.16 -14.00
N THR A 352 -15.06 -33.02 -15.31
CA THR A 352 -16.36 -33.23 -15.96
C THR A 352 -16.22 -34.29 -17.04
N ARG A 353 -17.27 -35.09 -17.28
CA ARG A 353 -17.24 -36.17 -18.27
C ARG A 353 -18.17 -35.86 -19.43
N CYS A 354 -17.65 -36.00 -20.65
CA CYS A 354 -18.44 -35.93 -21.87
C CYS A 354 -18.19 -37.15 -22.74
N THR A 355 -19.23 -37.59 -23.44
CA THR A 355 -19.18 -38.81 -24.25
C THR A 355 -19.48 -38.48 -25.69
N ALA A 356 -18.56 -38.82 -26.58
CA ALA A 356 -18.80 -38.78 -28.02
C ALA A 356 -19.71 -39.96 -28.41
N THR A 357 -20.78 -39.69 -29.15
CA THR A 357 -21.76 -40.71 -29.55
C THR A 357 -21.97 -40.77 -31.07
N ASN A 358 -22.57 -41.84 -31.58
CA ASN A 358 -22.83 -42.06 -33.01
C ASN A 358 -21.54 -42.08 -33.86
N LEU A 359 -20.61 -42.97 -33.49
CA LEU A 359 -19.26 -42.99 -34.02
C LEU A 359 -19.13 -44.01 -35.16
N PRO A 360 -18.62 -43.63 -36.35
CA PRO A 360 -18.35 -44.60 -37.40
C PRO A 360 -17.26 -45.59 -36.98
N ALA A 361 -17.32 -46.81 -37.51
CA ALA A 361 -16.30 -47.83 -37.26
C ALA A 361 -14.89 -47.34 -37.61
N ASN A 362 -13.91 -47.68 -36.77
CA ASN A 362 -12.49 -47.39 -36.97
C ASN A 362 -12.14 -45.89 -37.16
N SER A 363 -12.96 -44.99 -36.62
CA SER A 363 -12.70 -43.54 -36.69
C SER A 363 -11.79 -43.08 -35.55
N SER A 364 -10.84 -42.20 -35.84
CA SER A 364 -10.10 -41.45 -34.82
C SER A 364 -11.02 -40.40 -34.18
N ILE A 365 -10.89 -40.21 -32.86
CA ILE A 365 -11.70 -39.27 -32.09
C ILE A 365 -10.76 -38.31 -31.36
N GLY A 366 -10.87 -37.04 -31.69
CA GLY A 366 -10.08 -35.96 -31.09
C GLY A 366 -10.99 -35.00 -30.33
N PRO A 367 -10.91 -34.90 -28.99
CA PRO A 367 -11.66 -33.88 -28.25
C PRO A 367 -11.15 -32.48 -28.58
N ARG A 368 -12.07 -31.53 -28.65
CA ARG A 368 -11.82 -30.10 -28.85
C ARG A 368 -12.58 -29.33 -27.78
N SER A 369 -11.86 -28.52 -27.01
CA SER A 369 -12.42 -27.69 -25.96
C SER A 369 -12.33 -26.22 -26.33
N ALA A 370 -13.48 -25.55 -26.28
CA ALA A 370 -13.56 -24.11 -26.12
C ALA A 370 -14.13 -23.82 -24.72
N TYR A 371 -13.76 -22.68 -24.14
CA TYR A 371 -14.30 -22.27 -22.85
C TYR A 371 -14.40 -20.76 -22.78
N THR A 372 -15.27 -20.30 -21.92
CA THR A 372 -15.25 -18.97 -21.33
C THR A 372 -15.01 -19.11 -19.83
N TYR A 373 -14.46 -18.10 -19.17
CA TYR A 373 -14.23 -18.13 -17.74
C TYR A 373 -14.48 -16.77 -17.09
N LEU A 374 -14.76 -16.80 -15.79
CA LEU A 374 -14.67 -15.62 -14.93
C LEU A 374 -14.14 -16.05 -13.57
N ALA A 375 -13.12 -15.35 -13.08
CA ALA A 375 -12.58 -15.55 -11.74
C ALA A 375 -13.40 -14.76 -10.72
N PHE A 376 -13.44 -15.27 -9.49
CA PHE A 376 -14.08 -14.64 -8.35
C PHE A 376 -13.11 -14.68 -7.16
N LEU A 377 -12.99 -13.56 -6.46
CA LEU A 377 -12.30 -13.49 -5.17
C LEU A 377 -13.31 -13.73 -4.07
N ASP A 378 -13.04 -14.77 -3.28
CA ASP A 378 -13.92 -15.17 -2.19
C ASP A 378 -13.37 -14.66 -0.85
N THR A 379 -14.24 -14.07 -0.04
CA THR A 379 -13.97 -13.63 1.33
C THR A 379 -15.22 -13.90 2.19
N THR A 380 -15.26 -13.38 3.42
CA THR A 380 -16.45 -13.48 4.28
C THR A 380 -16.93 -12.09 4.68
N GLU A 381 -18.22 -11.98 5.01
CA GLU A 381 -18.75 -10.72 5.55
C GLU A 381 -18.03 -10.31 6.84
N ALA A 382 -17.62 -11.29 7.66
CA ALA A 382 -16.90 -11.03 8.90
C ALA A 382 -15.51 -10.44 8.64
N ASP A 383 -14.77 -10.97 7.67
CA ASP A 383 -13.43 -10.48 7.31
C ASP A 383 -13.51 -9.08 6.69
N LEU A 384 -14.48 -8.82 5.81
CA LEU A 384 -14.68 -7.50 5.22
C LEU A 384 -15.12 -6.46 6.26
N ASN A 385 -16.08 -6.79 7.13
CA ASN A 385 -16.47 -5.87 8.21
C ASN A 385 -15.31 -5.61 9.17
N LYS A 386 -14.55 -6.64 9.54
CA LYS A 386 -13.35 -6.46 10.35
C LYS A 386 -12.34 -5.53 9.68
N LEU A 387 -12.10 -5.71 8.38
CA LEU A 387 -11.20 -4.82 7.62
C LEU A 387 -11.71 -3.37 7.63
N ILE A 388 -13.02 -3.15 7.44
CA ILE A 388 -13.63 -1.82 7.51
C ILE A 388 -13.48 -1.23 8.92
N ASP A 389 -13.75 -2.00 9.97
CA ASP A 389 -13.65 -1.56 11.36
C ASP A 389 -12.20 -1.20 11.73
N ASP A 390 -11.22 -1.99 11.29
CA ASP A 390 -9.79 -1.72 11.51
C ASP A 390 -9.37 -0.41 10.80
N ASN A 391 -9.79 -0.22 9.54
CA ASN A 391 -9.52 1.02 8.79
C ASN A 391 -10.20 2.25 9.42
N GLU A 392 -11.45 2.10 9.89
CA GLU A 392 -12.17 3.17 10.58
C GLU A 392 -11.45 3.55 11.89
N LYS A 393 -10.96 2.57 12.64
CA LYS A 393 -10.14 2.79 13.83
C LYS A 393 -8.84 3.53 13.50
N GLN A 394 -8.14 3.15 12.43
CA GLN A 394 -6.94 3.86 11.98
C GLN A 394 -7.24 5.31 11.65
N THR A 395 -8.26 5.56 10.83
CA THR A 395 -8.64 6.91 10.40
C THR A 395 -9.04 7.82 11.57
N ASN A 396 -9.56 7.24 12.65
CA ASN A 396 -9.90 7.96 13.87
C ASN A 396 -8.75 8.06 14.89
N THR A 397 -7.60 7.42 14.64
CA THR A 397 -6.45 7.47 15.55
C THR A 397 -5.77 8.83 15.43
N GLU A 398 -5.64 9.53 16.55
CA GLU A 398 -4.92 10.81 16.59
C GLU A 398 -3.42 10.57 16.37
N VAL A 399 -2.86 11.25 15.37
CA VAL A 399 -1.44 11.18 15.00
C VAL A 399 -0.88 12.59 14.98
N VAL A 400 0.33 12.76 15.52
CA VAL A 400 1.07 14.01 15.44
C VAL A 400 2.33 13.78 14.62
N TYR A 401 2.39 14.37 13.43
CA TYR A 401 3.60 14.34 12.61
C TYR A 401 4.56 15.46 13.01
N VAL A 402 5.85 15.13 13.00
CA VAL A 402 6.92 16.10 13.26
C VAL A 402 8.08 15.88 12.29
N ARG A 403 8.79 16.96 11.98
CA ARG A 403 10.10 16.89 11.33
C ARG A 403 11.19 16.57 12.34
N THR A 404 12.14 15.75 11.92
CA THR A 404 13.35 15.34 12.63
C THR A 404 14.54 15.37 11.65
N GLY A 405 15.70 14.82 12.04
CA GLY A 405 16.85 14.67 11.15
C GLY A 405 16.70 13.47 10.20
N ASN A 406 17.45 13.50 9.11
CA ASN A 406 17.50 12.46 8.08
C ASN A 406 18.28 11.23 8.56
N LYS A 407 17.86 10.04 8.13
CA LYS A 407 18.66 8.82 8.29
C LYS A 407 19.69 8.71 7.16
N GLY A 408 20.62 7.76 7.25
CA GLY A 408 21.51 7.41 6.12
C GLY A 408 20.70 6.90 4.92
N PRO A 409 21.20 6.99 3.67
CA PRO A 409 20.40 6.69 2.48
C PRO A 409 19.81 5.27 2.45
N GLU A 410 20.56 4.25 2.90
CA GLU A 410 20.06 2.87 2.94
C GLU A 410 18.96 2.70 3.98
N GLN A 411 19.13 3.28 5.18
CA GLN A 411 18.12 3.26 6.24
C GLN A 411 16.89 4.10 5.86
N ALA A 412 17.07 5.21 5.15
CA ALA A 412 15.99 6.05 4.65
C ALA A 412 15.14 5.31 3.60
N ARG A 413 15.78 4.65 2.61
CA ARG A 413 15.09 3.82 1.62
C ARG A 413 14.32 2.68 2.26
N TYR A 414 14.94 1.97 3.19
CA TYR A 414 14.30 0.89 3.93
C TYR A 414 13.08 1.40 4.71
N GLY A 415 13.26 2.47 5.49
CA GLY A 415 12.21 3.06 6.31
C GLY A 415 11.03 3.59 5.48
N ALA A 416 11.30 4.26 4.36
CA ALA A 416 10.29 4.76 3.44
C ALA A 416 9.49 3.61 2.78
N GLY A 417 10.14 2.49 2.47
CA GLY A 417 9.47 1.30 1.92
C GLY A 417 8.45 0.64 2.85
N ILE A 418 8.57 0.88 4.17
CA ILE A 418 7.65 0.34 5.19
C ILE A 418 6.61 1.37 5.62
N THR A 419 7.05 2.61 5.83
CA THR A 419 6.23 3.65 6.46
C THR A 419 5.55 4.57 5.46
N GLY A 420 6.01 4.62 4.20
CA GLY A 420 5.57 5.60 3.21
C GLY A 420 6.03 7.03 3.51
N LEU A 421 6.78 7.26 4.58
CA LEU A 421 7.23 8.58 5.02
C LEU A 421 8.71 8.79 4.67
N PRO A 422 9.12 10.04 4.36
CA PRO A 422 10.54 10.36 4.29
C PRO A 422 11.19 10.16 5.65
N SER A 423 12.48 9.83 5.67
CA SER A 423 13.14 9.44 6.92
C SER A 423 13.11 10.55 7.95
N TYR A 424 13.12 11.82 7.55
CA TYR A 424 13.06 12.98 8.43
C TYR A 424 11.64 13.35 8.93
N TYR A 425 10.61 12.57 8.61
CA TYR A 425 9.33 12.64 9.31
C TYR A 425 9.25 11.56 10.38
N ALA A 426 8.49 11.85 11.43
CA ALA A 426 8.22 10.92 12.51
C ALA A 426 6.82 11.14 13.06
N VAL A 427 6.24 10.08 13.60
CA VAL A 427 5.03 10.12 14.40
C VAL A 427 5.40 10.32 15.86
N LYS A 428 4.98 11.44 16.45
CA LYS A 428 5.16 11.73 17.87
C LYS A 428 4.02 11.15 18.67
N ARG A 429 4.34 10.33 19.67
CA ARG A 429 3.39 9.88 20.70
C ARG A 429 4.05 9.96 22.07
N GLY A 430 3.41 10.66 23.00
CA GLY A 430 4.06 11.05 24.24
C GLY A 430 5.34 11.83 23.96
N GLU A 431 6.46 11.38 24.55
CA GLU A 431 7.80 11.99 24.36
C GLU A 431 8.68 11.23 23.36
N TYR A 432 8.18 10.17 22.71
CA TYR A 432 8.95 9.36 21.76
C TYR A 432 8.53 9.64 20.30
N LEU A 433 9.47 9.40 19.38
CA LEU A 433 9.30 9.56 17.94
C LEU A 433 9.38 8.20 17.25
N PHE A 434 8.30 7.79 16.60
CA PHE A 434 8.19 6.56 15.82
C PHE A 434 8.39 6.86 14.34
N ASP A 435 8.88 5.88 13.58
CA ASP A 435 9.14 6.07 12.15
C ASP A 435 7.84 6.07 11.33
N GLY A 436 6.76 5.45 11.83
CA GLY A 436 5.45 5.46 11.17
C GLY A 436 4.34 4.86 12.04
N ILE A 437 3.17 4.65 11.43
CA ILE A 437 1.99 4.03 12.05
C ILE A 437 1.36 3.02 11.08
N GLY A 438 0.92 1.88 11.61
CA GLY A 438 0.25 0.82 10.88
C GLY A 438 -1.27 1.00 10.82
N THR A 439 -1.90 0.19 9.95
CA THR A 439 -3.35 0.25 9.72
C THR A 439 -4.20 -0.25 10.89
N ASP A 440 -3.60 -0.92 11.86
CA ASP A 440 -4.25 -1.37 13.11
C ASP A 440 -4.04 -0.38 14.28
N GLY A 441 -3.31 0.72 14.02
CA GLY A 441 -2.89 1.72 15.00
C GLY A 441 -1.56 1.41 15.70
N ASN A 442 -0.86 0.36 15.27
CA ASN A 442 0.45 0.02 15.81
C ASN A 442 1.51 1.02 15.39
N LEU A 443 2.51 1.25 16.24
CA LEU A 443 3.57 2.23 15.98
C LEU A 443 4.79 1.53 15.40
N HIS A 444 5.28 2.03 14.28
CA HIS A 444 6.36 1.40 13.53
C HIS A 444 7.71 1.98 13.92
N VAL A 445 8.70 1.11 14.09
CA VAL A 445 10.13 1.47 14.15
C VAL A 445 10.85 0.62 13.13
N THR A 446 11.69 1.27 12.33
CA THR A 446 12.44 0.62 11.25
C THR A 446 13.91 0.50 11.65
N PHE A 447 14.46 -0.68 11.43
CA PHE A 447 15.87 -1.03 11.62
C PHE A 447 16.45 -1.38 10.25
N GLY A 448 17.06 -0.39 9.61
CA GLY A 448 17.69 -0.59 8.31
C GLY A 448 18.99 -1.40 8.38
N PRO A 449 19.70 -1.57 7.25
CA PRO A 449 20.92 -2.38 7.22
C PRO A 449 22.03 -1.87 8.14
N GLY A 450 22.92 -2.77 8.58
CA GLY A 450 24.14 -2.46 9.35
C GLY A 450 24.14 -2.94 10.80
N TYR A 451 23.04 -3.49 11.32
CA TYR A 451 22.98 -3.98 12.70
C TYR A 451 23.72 -5.31 12.89
N SER A 452 23.80 -6.13 11.84
CA SER A 452 24.42 -7.46 11.88
C SER A 452 25.92 -7.42 12.17
N GLU A 453 26.60 -6.32 11.85
CA GLU A 453 28.02 -6.11 12.19
C GLU A 453 28.27 -6.00 13.70
N HIS A 454 27.22 -5.74 14.47
CA HIS A 454 27.28 -5.56 15.93
C HIS A 454 26.72 -6.77 16.68
N ILE A 455 26.60 -7.92 16.03
CA ILE A 455 26.07 -9.14 16.64
C ILE A 455 27.19 -10.15 16.87
N SER A 456 27.32 -10.62 18.11
CA SER A 456 28.25 -11.66 18.49
C SER A 456 27.52 -12.71 19.32
N GLY A 457 27.65 -13.98 18.92
CA GLY A 457 26.97 -15.09 19.62
C GLY A 457 25.44 -15.05 19.56
N GLY A 458 24.85 -14.38 18.56
CA GLY A 458 23.40 -14.29 18.37
C GLY A 458 22.72 -13.15 19.14
N THR A 459 23.48 -12.32 19.85
CA THR A 459 23.01 -11.13 20.57
C THR A 459 23.81 -9.90 20.16
N PHE A 460 23.27 -8.69 20.37
CA PHE A 460 24.06 -7.46 20.20
C PHE A 460 25.26 -7.45 21.14
N ASP A 461 26.42 -7.06 20.62
CA ASP A 461 27.68 -6.98 21.35
C ASP A 461 27.52 -6.01 22.54
N PRO A 462 27.68 -6.47 23.80
CA PRO A 462 27.56 -5.59 24.97
C PRO A 462 28.56 -4.43 25.00
N SER A 463 29.67 -4.53 24.26
CA SER A 463 30.68 -3.48 24.15
C SER A 463 30.35 -2.41 23.10
N TRP A 464 29.39 -2.69 22.21
CA TRP A 464 28.88 -1.70 21.27
C TRP A 464 27.95 -0.72 21.98
N GLU A 465 28.24 0.59 21.89
CA GLU A 465 27.44 1.65 22.53
C GLU A 465 25.96 1.59 22.12
N GLY A 466 25.68 1.17 20.88
CA GLY A 466 24.31 1.00 20.38
C GLY A 466 23.47 -0.01 21.17
N THR A 467 24.09 -1.01 21.82
CA THR A 467 23.34 -2.00 22.63
C THR A 467 22.60 -1.34 23.80
N GLU A 468 23.23 -0.42 24.52
CA GLU A 468 22.59 0.31 25.62
C GLU A 468 21.55 1.32 25.12
N VAL A 469 21.79 1.90 23.94
CA VAL A 469 20.82 2.77 23.26
C VAL A 469 19.55 1.99 22.92
N LEU A 470 19.67 0.80 22.33
CA LEU A 470 18.53 -0.05 21.97
C LEU A 470 17.71 -0.48 23.20
N LYS A 471 18.37 -0.87 24.30
CA LYS A 471 17.67 -1.20 25.56
C LYS A 471 16.84 -0.04 26.07
N LYS A 472 17.46 1.15 26.13
CA LYS A 472 16.78 2.36 26.59
C LYS A 472 15.59 2.70 25.70
N GLN A 473 15.76 2.59 24.39
CA GLN A 473 14.70 2.85 23.42
C GLN A 473 13.52 1.90 23.57
N ILE A 474 13.74 0.59 23.77
CA ILE A 474 12.67 -0.38 23.96
C ILE A 474 11.75 0.04 25.12
N GLY A 475 12.33 0.44 26.27
CA GLY A 475 11.57 0.91 27.42
C GLY A 475 10.86 2.25 27.18
N GLU A 476 11.52 3.21 26.54
CA GLU A 476 10.93 4.52 26.23
C GLU A 476 9.78 4.41 25.23
N GLN A 477 9.92 3.55 24.22
CA GLN A 477 8.91 3.29 23.20
C GLN A 477 7.69 2.59 23.79
N ALA A 478 7.88 1.52 24.57
CA ALA A 478 6.76 0.82 25.22
C ALA A 478 5.98 1.77 26.13
N LYS A 479 6.70 2.60 26.90
CA LYS A 479 6.07 3.63 27.75
C LYS A 479 5.31 4.68 26.95
N ALA A 480 5.87 5.15 25.83
CA ALA A 480 5.27 6.18 24.99
C ALA A 480 4.07 5.67 24.17
N ALA A 481 4.09 4.40 23.76
CA ALA A 481 3.02 3.76 23.02
C ALA A 481 1.74 3.60 23.86
N GLY A 482 1.87 3.40 25.17
CA GLY A 482 0.74 3.15 26.05
C GLY A 482 0.05 1.85 25.64
N ASP A 483 -1.22 1.92 25.25
CA ASP A 483 -2.01 0.75 24.86
C ASP A 483 -1.78 0.30 23.40
N ALA A 484 -1.01 1.04 22.60
CA ALA A 484 -0.66 0.62 21.24
C ALA A 484 0.56 -0.31 21.24
N GLN A 485 0.56 -1.28 20.33
CA GLN A 485 1.72 -2.15 20.13
C GLN A 485 2.81 -1.41 19.34
N VAL A 486 4.06 -1.72 19.63
CA VAL A 486 5.22 -1.29 18.85
C VAL A 486 5.70 -2.44 17.96
N VAL A 487 5.87 -2.16 16.68
CA VAL A 487 6.29 -3.14 15.67
C VAL A 487 7.61 -2.71 15.06
N TYR A 488 8.62 -3.57 15.23
CA TYR A 488 9.94 -3.41 14.63
C TYR A 488 9.97 -4.14 13.30
N PHE A 489 10.23 -3.39 12.24
CA PHE A 489 10.56 -3.93 10.93
C PHE A 489 12.06 -3.87 10.75
N VAL A 490 12.67 -5.01 10.47
CA VAL A 490 14.12 -5.18 10.51
C VAL A 490 14.59 -5.82 9.21
N SER A 491 15.61 -5.22 8.59
CA SER A 491 16.08 -5.63 7.26
C SER A 491 16.96 -6.88 7.27
N GLU A 492 17.49 -7.28 8.43
CA GLU A 492 18.51 -8.33 8.54
C GLU A 492 18.05 -9.50 9.43
N PRO A 493 18.15 -10.77 8.96
CA PRO A 493 17.70 -11.93 9.73
C PRO A 493 18.40 -12.11 11.08
N GLN A 494 19.69 -11.79 11.16
CA GLN A 494 20.46 -11.87 12.40
C GLN A 494 20.02 -10.79 13.39
N ALA A 495 19.80 -9.56 12.91
CA ALA A 495 19.33 -8.44 13.72
C ALA A 495 17.93 -8.69 14.30
N VAL A 496 17.01 -9.30 13.54
CA VAL A 496 15.69 -9.71 14.06
C VAL A 496 15.82 -10.60 15.28
N SER A 497 16.69 -11.62 15.19
CA SER A 497 16.86 -12.60 16.26
C SER A 497 17.49 -11.97 17.51
N ALA A 498 18.48 -11.09 17.31
CA ALA A 498 19.10 -10.32 18.39
C ALA A 498 18.12 -9.33 19.04
N LEU A 499 17.32 -8.61 18.26
CA LEU A 499 16.28 -7.69 18.76
C LEU A 499 15.21 -8.43 19.57
N ARG A 500 14.72 -9.58 19.10
CA ARG A 500 13.76 -10.42 19.86
C ARG A 500 14.33 -10.82 21.22
N SER A 501 15.60 -11.19 21.26
CA SER A 501 16.29 -11.54 22.50
C SER A 501 16.41 -10.32 23.44
N LEU A 502 16.71 -9.14 22.89
CA LEU A 502 16.81 -7.89 23.65
C LEU A 502 15.45 -7.43 24.20
N ILE A 503 14.38 -7.50 23.39
CA ILE A 503 13.00 -7.22 23.82
C ILE A 503 12.61 -8.12 24.99
N ALA A 504 12.95 -9.41 24.93
CA ALA A 504 12.70 -10.36 26.00
C ALA A 504 13.49 -10.03 27.27
N SER A 505 14.75 -9.61 27.17
CA SER A 505 15.53 -9.22 28.34
C SER A 505 15.03 -7.94 29.01
N GLU A 506 14.44 -7.01 28.25
CA GLU A 506 13.80 -5.80 28.76
C GLU A 506 12.36 -6.02 29.23
N GLY A 507 11.85 -7.25 29.16
CA GLY A 507 10.51 -7.62 29.61
C GLY A 507 9.38 -6.95 28.81
N GLN A 508 9.60 -6.67 27.53
CA GLN A 508 8.64 -5.96 26.67
C GLN A 508 7.96 -6.83 25.60
N THR A 509 7.95 -8.16 25.77
CA THR A 509 7.38 -9.10 24.77
C THR A 509 5.90 -8.89 24.50
N ASP A 510 5.16 -8.34 25.46
CA ASP A 510 3.72 -8.07 25.33
C ASP A 510 3.45 -6.73 24.62
N ASN A 511 4.44 -5.85 24.52
CA ASN A 511 4.30 -4.48 24.01
C ASN A 511 5.04 -4.26 22.69
N VAL A 512 6.15 -4.97 22.48
CA VAL A 512 7.07 -4.77 21.36
C VAL A 512 7.28 -6.10 20.63
N THR A 513 7.18 -6.06 19.31
CA THR A 513 7.39 -7.23 18.44
C THR A 513 8.36 -6.89 17.31
N ALA A 514 9.10 -7.88 16.80
CA ALA A 514 10.06 -7.69 15.73
C ALA A 514 9.86 -8.70 14.60
N TYR A 515 9.85 -8.20 13.36
CA TYR A 515 9.63 -8.95 12.13
C TYR A 515 10.75 -8.69 11.14
N LEU A 516 11.15 -9.76 10.45
CA LEU A 516 11.97 -9.64 9.25
C LEU A 516 11.09 -9.08 8.13
N TYR A 517 11.56 -8.04 7.48
CA TYR A 517 10.90 -7.45 6.30
C TYR A 517 11.98 -7.16 5.27
N GLU A 518 11.91 -7.86 4.13
CA GLU A 518 12.90 -7.86 3.03
C GLU A 518 12.47 -6.96 1.88
#